data_AF-A0A5K0VSF9-F1
#
_entry.id   AF-A0A5K0VSF9-F1
#
_cell.length_a   1.000
_cell.length_b   1.000
_cell.length_c   1.000
_cell.angle_alpha   90.00
_cell.angle_beta   90.00
_cell.angle_gamma   90.00
#
_symmetry.space_group_name_H-M   'P 1'
#
loop_
_entity.id
_entity.type
_entity.pdbx_description
1 polymer ?
#
loop_
_entity_poly.entity_id
_entity_poly.type
_entity_poly.pdbx_seq_one_letter_code
_entity_poly.pdbx_strand_id
1 'polypeptide(L)' 'LANKKTVSIQPGADVSVVLSTTKTRKQNKPALAHHKSVMKKEFHKMAKAVVNQ' A
#
# COMPACT_ATOMS: atom_id res chain seq x y z
N LEU A 1 13.37 -7.33 -3.16
CA LEU A 1 13.16 -5.87 -3.10
C LEU A 1 14.39 -5.22 -2.48
N ALA A 2 15.15 -4.45 -3.25
CA ALA A 2 16.36 -3.79 -2.75
C ALA A 2 16.06 -2.52 -1.92
N ASN A 3 14.85 -1.95 -2.08
CA ASN A 3 14.50 -0.67 -1.49
C ASN A 3 14.01 -0.78 -0.05
N LYS A 4 14.50 0.12 0.81
CA LYS A 4 14.07 0.19 2.21
C LYS A 4 12.62 0.69 2.38
N LYS A 5 12.16 1.51 1.43
CA LYS A 5 10.79 2.02 1.36
C LYS A 5 10.24 1.67 -0.01
N THR A 6 9.10 0.98 -0.04
CA THR A 6 8.36 0.65 -1.25
C THR A 6 6.89 0.91 -1.00
N VAL A 7 6.25 1.57 -1.97
CA VAL A 7 4.81 1.75 -2.05
C VAL A 7 4.35 1.01 -3.29
N SER A 8 3.31 0.20 -3.16
CA SER A 8 2.73 -0.55 -4.27
C SER A 8 1.21 -0.42 -4.24
N ILE A 9 0.63 -0.34 -5.43
CA ILE A 9 -0.80 -0.19 -5.64
C ILE A 9 -1.25 -1.44 -6.36
N GLN A 10 -2.22 -2.14 -5.78
CA GLN A 10 -2.78 -3.36 -6.35
C GLN A 10 -4.29 -3.19 -6.55
N PRO A 11 -4.87 -3.76 -7.61
CA PRO A 11 -6.32 -3.86 -7.72
C PRO A 11 -6.85 -4.73 -6.57
N GLY A 12 -7.95 -4.31 -5.95
CA GLY A 12 -8.70 -5.11 -4.98
C GLY A 12 -9.85 -5.87 -5.64
N ALA A 13 -10.65 -6.56 -4.83
CA ALA A 13 -11.94 -7.09 -5.28
C ALA A 13 -12.94 -5.94 -5.44
N ASP A 14 -13.80 -6.01 -6.45
CA ASP A 14 -14.79 -4.98 -6.82
C ASP A 14 -14.13 -3.63 -7.19
N VAL A 15 -14.85 -2.52 -6.95
CA VAL A 15 -14.35 -1.15 -7.12
C VAL A 15 -13.49 -0.75 -5.91
N SER A 16 -12.36 -1.43 -5.72
CA SER A 16 -11.43 -1.13 -4.64
C SER A 16 -9.97 -1.24 -5.04
N VAL A 17 -9.11 -0.50 -4.34
CA VAL A 17 -7.66 -0.49 -4.54
C VAL A 17 -6.96 -0.79 -3.23
N VAL A 18 -5.96 -1.65 -3.28
CA VAL A 18 -5.13 -2.02 -2.14
C VAL A 18 -3.83 -1.26 -2.22
N LEU A 19 -3.56 -0.42 -1.21
CA LEU A 19 -2.25 0.20 -1.03
C LEU A 19 -1.42 -0.68 -0.11
N SER A 20 -0.22 -1.06 -0.56
CA SER A 20 0.75 -1.74 0.28
C SER A 20 2.02 -0.95 0.46
N THR A 21 2.39 -0.72 1.71
CA THR A 21 3.61 0.00 2.12
C THR A 21 4.53 -0.93 2.91
N THR A 22 5.85 -0.73 2.77
CA THR A 22 6.84 -1.51 3.52
C THR A 22 7.15 -0.86 4.87
N LYS A 23 7.09 -1.65 5.95
CA LYS A 23 7.54 -1.25 7.29
C LYS A 23 9.06 -1.29 7.36
N THR A 24 9.69 -0.12 7.46
CA THR A 24 11.15 0.05 7.48
C THR A 24 11.86 -0.73 8.58
N ARG A 25 11.22 -0.89 9.76
CA ARG A 25 11.76 -1.65 10.90
C ARG A 25 11.51 -3.17 10.85
N LYS A 26 10.82 -3.70 9.84
CA LYS A 26 10.46 -5.13 9.73
C LYS A 26 10.94 -5.81 8.45
N GLN A 27 11.95 -5.25 7.77
CA GLN A 27 12.45 -5.79 6.50
C GLN A 27 13.04 -7.20 6.59
N ASN A 28 13.62 -7.56 7.73
CA ASN A 28 14.16 -8.89 7.98
C ASN A 28 13.08 -9.97 8.20
N LYS A 29 11.79 -9.59 8.23
CA LYS A 29 10.66 -10.50 8.42
C LYS A 29 9.68 -10.34 7.26
N PRO A 30 9.83 -11.09 6.15
CA PRO A 30 9.06 -10.90 4.92
C PRO A 30 7.54 -10.92 5.14
N ALA A 31 7.05 -11.83 6.00
CA ALA A 31 5.63 -11.96 6.30
C ALA A 31 5.02 -10.73 7.01
N LEU A 32 5.81 -9.94 7.73
CA LEU A 32 5.37 -8.76 8.49
C LEU A 32 5.90 -7.45 7.91
N ALA A 33 6.66 -7.52 6.81
CA ALA A 33 7.30 -6.39 6.17
C ALA A 33 6.28 -5.49 5.47
N HIS A 34 5.15 -6.04 5.03
CA HIS A 34 4.13 -5.32 4.29
C HIS A 34 2.94 -4.93 5.18
N HIS A 35 2.54 -3.66 5.12
CA HIS A 35 1.24 -3.21 5.57
C HIS A 35 0.33 -3.10 4.35
N LYS A 36 -0.92 -3.56 4.45
CA LYS A 36 -1.91 -3.49 3.36
C LYS A 36 -3.15 -2.78 3.87
N SER A 37 -3.65 -1.81 3.11
CA SER A 37 -4.89 -1.09 3.40
C SER A 37 -5.78 -1.11 2.16
N VAL A 38 -7.06 -1.46 2.33
CA VAL A 38 -8.06 -1.45 1.27
C VAL A 38 -8.74 -0.09 1.23
N MET A 39 -8.74 0.56 0.07
CA MET A 39 -9.45 1.81 -0.18
C MET A 39 -10.63 1.57 -1.12
N LYS A 40 -11.84 1.86 -0.62
CA LYS A 40 -13.12 1.73 -1.36
C LYS A 40 -13.75 3.10 -1.69
N LYS A 41 -12.95 4.16 -1.73
CA LYS A 41 -13.44 5.54 -1.95
C LYS A 41 -13.50 5.86 -3.45
N GLU A 42 -14.31 6.88 -3.77
CA GLU A 42 -14.25 7.64 -5.03
C GLU A 42 -12.78 7.82 -5.50
N PHE A 43 -12.52 7.54 -6.78
CA PHE A 43 -11.17 7.48 -7.36
C PHE A 43 -10.37 8.76 -7.11
N HIS A 44 -11.04 9.92 -7.13
CA HIS A 44 -10.41 11.22 -6.85
C HIS A 44 -9.93 11.35 -5.40
N LYS A 45 -10.68 10.83 -4.42
CA LYS A 45 -10.30 10.85 -2.99
C LYS A 45 -9.20 9.84 -2.73
N MET A 46 -9.20 8.72 -3.46
CA MET A 46 -8.15 7.72 -3.43
C MET A 46 -6.82 8.28 -3.93
N ALA A 47 -6.80 8.96 -5.09
CA ALA A 47 -5.57 9.53 -5.64
C ALA A 47 -4.88 10.48 -4.65
N LYS A 48 -5.65 11.37 -4.00
CA LYS A 48 -5.13 12.27 -2.97
C LYS A 48 -4.56 11.53 -1.76
N ALA A 49 -5.18 10.42 -1.34
CA ALA A 49 -4.70 9.61 -0.22
C ALA A 49 -3.38 8.88 -0.56
N VAL A 50 -3.21 8.43 -1.81
CA VAL A 50 -1.97 7.78 -2.28
C VAL A 50 -0.80 8.77 -2.34
N VAL A 51 -1.05 10.01 -2.79
CA VAL A 51 -0.01 11.06 -2.85
C VAL A 51 0.53 11.43 -1.46
N ASN A 52 -0.31 11.37 -0.43
CA ASN A 52 0.05 11.77 0.93
C ASN A 52 0.80 10.68 1.74
N GLN A 53 1.30 9.62 1.10
CA GLN A 53 1.75 8.40 1.77
C GLN A 53 3.25 8.10 1.66
#